data_AF-A0A7C7MQK9-F1
#
_entry.id   AF-A0A7C7MQK9-F1
#
_cell.length_a   1.000
_cell.length_b   1.000
_cell.length_c   1.000
_cell.angle_alpha   90.00
_cell.angle_beta   90.00
_cell.angle_gamma   90.00
#
_symmetry.space_group_name_H-M   'P 1'
#
loop_
_entity.id
_entity.type
_entity.pdbx_description
1 polymer ?
#
loop_
_entity_poly.entity_id
_entity_poly.type
_entity_poly.pdbx_seq_one_letter_code
_entity_poly.pdbx_strand_id
1 'polypeptide(L)'
;MDSTEVINSNVVMPTNEYSLGFNRIVFSIINNEGSESQKPLSVSVENIKTNKLYTIDPVFYKWPNKNGGFYVLNTIFDNEGSYFININDLTDSDFIYKKKINITDNELTPKLGELIPVLNNKIITDTQDISEITSDAEPD
;
A
#
# COMPACT_ATOMS: atom_id res chain seq x y z
N MET A 1 -2.37 -11.52 39.70
CA MET A 1 -2.66 -12.39 38.54
C MET A 1 -2.66 -11.46 37.36
N ASP A 2 -1.56 -11.48 36.61
CA ASP A 2 -1.35 -10.60 35.47
C ASP A 2 -2.28 -11.06 34.35
N SER A 3 -3.24 -10.22 33.96
CA SER A 3 -4.03 -10.46 32.76
C SER A 3 -3.12 -10.19 31.58
N THR A 4 -2.53 -11.23 31.01
CA THR A 4 -1.85 -11.13 29.71
C THR A 4 -2.90 -10.67 28.70
N GLU A 5 -2.90 -9.37 28.37
CA GLU A 5 -3.68 -8.86 27.25
C GLU A 5 -3.23 -9.58 25.99
N VAL A 6 -4.20 -10.13 25.25
CA VAL A 6 -3.93 -10.76 23.97
C VAL A 6 -3.65 -9.65 22.96
N ILE A 7 -2.40 -9.53 22.53
CA ILE A 7 -1.99 -8.59 21.48
C ILE A 7 -2.48 -9.14 20.15
N ASN A 8 -3.54 -8.55 19.59
CA ASN A 8 -4.08 -8.93 18.28
C ASN A 8 -3.43 -8.07 17.19
N SER A 9 -2.44 -8.66 16.52
CA SER A 9 -1.79 -8.06 15.36
C SER A 9 -2.68 -8.14 14.10
N ASN A 10 -2.63 -7.11 13.27
CA ASN A 10 -3.30 -7.03 11.96
C ASN A 10 -2.37 -6.41 10.92
N VAL A 11 -2.66 -6.65 9.64
CA VAL A 11 -1.95 -5.98 8.54
C VAL A 11 -2.82 -4.87 7.94
N VAL A 12 -2.23 -3.69 7.83
CA VAL A 12 -2.79 -2.55 7.10
C VAL A 12 -1.99 -2.31 5.84
N MET A 13 -2.69 -2.11 4.72
CA MET A 13 -2.09 -1.67 3.46
C MET A 13 -2.80 -0.38 3.03
N PRO A 14 -2.06 0.70 2.72
CA PRO A 14 -2.66 1.98 2.38
C PRO A 14 -3.31 1.99 0.99
N THR A 15 -2.93 1.07 0.10
CA THR A 15 -3.51 0.94 -1.24
C THR A 15 -4.00 -0.49 -1.50
N ASN A 16 -5.08 -0.57 -2.28
CA ASN A 16 -5.68 -1.81 -2.81
C ASN A 16 -5.66 -1.84 -4.34
N GLU A 17 -5.20 -0.77 -4.98
CA GLU A 17 -5.24 -0.56 -6.42
C GLU A 17 -3.85 -0.81 -6.98
N TYR A 18 -3.76 -1.78 -7.88
CA TYR A 18 -2.52 -2.23 -8.51
C TYR A 18 -2.80 -2.46 -9.99
N SER A 19 -1.78 -2.25 -10.82
CA SER A 19 -1.90 -2.32 -12.28
C SER A 19 -0.90 -3.29 -12.90
N LEU A 20 -0.98 -3.55 -14.19
CA LEU A 20 0.05 -4.27 -14.91
C LEU A 20 1.42 -3.57 -14.79
N GLY A 21 2.50 -4.34 -14.89
CA GLY A 21 3.85 -3.81 -14.80
C GLY A 21 4.33 -3.64 -13.36
N PHE A 22 5.21 -2.66 -13.14
CA PHE A 22 5.90 -2.48 -11.87
C PHE A 22 4.99 -1.87 -10.79
N ASN A 23 4.91 -2.55 -9.65
CA ASN A 23 4.12 -2.13 -8.50
C ASN A 23 4.95 -2.12 -7.23
N ARG A 24 4.72 -1.09 -6.42
CA ARG A 24 5.25 -0.97 -5.06
C ARG A 24 4.13 -1.27 -4.07
N ILE A 25 4.26 -2.37 -3.35
CA ILE A 25 3.33 -2.75 -2.28
C ILE A 25 3.91 -2.28 -0.95
N VAL A 26 3.08 -1.60 -0.16
CA VAL A 26 3.43 -1.11 1.17
C VAL A 26 2.46 -1.70 2.18
N PHE A 27 2.95 -2.15 3.33
CA PHE A 27 2.10 -2.61 4.42
C PHE A 27 2.73 -2.38 5.78
N SER A 28 1.93 -2.43 6.84
CA SER A 28 2.39 -2.37 8.23
C SER A 28 1.67 -3.42 9.05
N ILE A 29 2.40 -4.02 9.98
CA ILE A 29 1.80 -4.84 11.02
C ILE A 29 1.49 -3.90 12.19
N ILE A 30 0.25 -3.91 12.65
CA ILE A 30 -0.24 -3.03 13.72
C ILE A 30 -0.93 -3.85 14.81
N ASN A 31 -0.87 -3.38 16.04
CA ASN A 31 -1.63 -3.89 17.17
C ASN A 31 -2.33 -2.70 17.89
N ASN A 32 -2.83 -2.94 19.10
CA ASN A 32 -3.46 -1.93 19.95
C ASN A 32 -2.52 -0.76 20.36
N GLU A 33 -1.20 -0.96 20.33
CA GLU A 33 -0.19 0.07 20.64
C GLU A 33 0.27 0.85 19.40
N GLY A 34 -0.16 0.43 18.20
CA GLY A 34 0.19 1.03 16.92
C GLY A 34 1.03 0.11 16.05
N SER A 35 1.92 0.70 15.24
CA SER A 35 2.78 -0.09 14.36
C SER A 35 3.82 -0.88 15.13
N GLU A 36 3.99 -2.14 14.72
CA GLU A 36 4.95 -3.07 15.31
C GLU A 36 6.35 -2.91 14.72
N SER A 37 7.34 -3.34 15.51
CA SER A 37 8.75 -3.44 15.13
C SER A 37 8.98 -4.43 13.99
N GLN A 38 10.21 -4.43 13.46
CA GLN A 38 10.62 -5.40 12.44
C GLN A 38 10.44 -6.84 12.95
N LYS A 39 9.87 -7.68 12.09
CA LYS A 39 9.66 -9.11 12.26
C LYS A 39 10.21 -9.86 11.05
N PRO A 40 10.66 -11.11 11.22
CA PRO A 40 11.02 -11.96 10.09
C PRO A 40 9.72 -12.43 9.40
N LEU A 41 9.50 -11.98 8.17
CA LEU A 41 8.27 -12.28 7.43
C LEU A 41 8.57 -13.11 6.18
N SER A 42 7.64 -14.00 5.83
CA SER A 42 7.56 -14.59 4.49
C SER A 42 6.37 -13.98 3.76
N VAL A 43 6.63 -13.26 2.68
CA VAL A 43 5.58 -12.66 1.85
C VAL A 43 5.53 -13.35 0.49
N SER A 44 4.33 -13.70 0.05
CA SER A 44 4.12 -14.29 -1.27
C SER A 44 2.93 -13.69 -2.00
N VAL A 45 3.01 -13.71 -3.32
CA VAL A 45 1.98 -13.22 -4.23
C VAL A 45 1.59 -14.36 -5.17
N GLU A 46 0.31 -14.70 -5.17
CA GLU A 46 -0.23 -15.85 -5.90
C GLU A 46 -1.27 -15.39 -6.92
N ASN A 47 -1.08 -15.72 -8.21
CA ASN A 47 -2.13 -15.54 -9.21
C ASN A 47 -3.22 -16.62 -9.01
N ILE A 48 -4.46 -16.22 -8.73
CA ILE A 48 -5.55 -17.14 -8.40
C ILE A 48 -5.93 -18.05 -9.57
N LYS A 49 -5.81 -17.55 -10.81
CA LYS A 49 -6.21 -18.31 -12.01
C LYS A 49 -5.16 -19.35 -12.38
N THR A 50 -3.87 -18.99 -12.29
CA THR A 50 -2.77 -19.85 -12.75
C THR A 50 -2.08 -20.60 -11.61
N ASN A 51 -2.40 -20.30 -10.35
CA ASN A 51 -1.70 -20.76 -9.15
C ASN A 51 -0.19 -20.47 -9.18
N LYS A 52 0.23 -19.44 -9.94
CA LYS A 52 1.65 -19.06 -10.01
C LYS A 52 1.98 -18.25 -8.76
N LEU A 53 2.92 -18.75 -7.97
CA LEU A 53 3.35 -18.17 -6.70
C LEU A 53 4.74 -17.53 -6.85
N TYR A 54 4.88 -16.35 -6.27
CA TYR A 54 6.16 -15.65 -6.13
C TYR A 54 6.40 -15.31 -4.67
N THR A 55 7.57 -15.66 -4.15
CA THR A 55 8.01 -15.21 -2.82
C THR A 55 8.85 -13.96 -2.98
N ILE A 56 8.61 -12.96 -2.15
CA ILE A 56 9.27 -11.65 -2.23
C ILE A 56 9.67 -11.24 -0.81
N ASP A 57 10.95 -10.92 -0.63
CA ASP A 57 11.44 -10.43 0.66
C ASP A 57 11.06 -8.95 0.83
N PRO A 58 10.28 -8.59 1.86
CA PRO A 58 9.96 -7.20 2.11
C PRO A 58 11.13 -6.48 2.80
N VAL A 59 11.32 -5.21 2.46
CA VAL A 59 12.27 -4.32 3.15
C VAL A 59 11.54 -3.53 4.21
N PHE A 60 12.02 -3.60 5.46
CA PHE A 60 11.47 -2.84 6.57
C PHE A 60 12.05 -1.42 6.64
N TYR A 61 11.19 -0.44 6.89
CA TYR A 61 11.51 0.95 7.12
C TYR A 61 10.93 1.39 8.46
N LYS A 62 11.81 1.81 9.37
CA LYS A 62 11.41 2.34 10.68
C LYS A 62 10.74 3.71 10.53
N TRP A 63 9.61 3.92 11.20
CA TRP A 63 9.03 5.26 11.29
C TRP A 63 9.89 6.18 12.17
N PRO A 64 10.12 7.44 11.77
CA PRO A 64 10.80 8.40 12.64
C PRO A 64 10.08 8.53 13.98
N ASN A 65 10.85 8.48 15.08
CA ASN A 65 10.37 8.68 16.46
C ASN A 65 9.28 7.69 16.93
N LYS A 66 9.16 6.52 16.31
CA LYS A 66 8.26 5.43 16.72
C LYS A 66 9.03 4.12 16.84
N ASN A 67 8.48 3.17 17.61
CA ASN A 67 9.07 1.84 17.76
C ASN A 67 8.82 0.93 16.55
N GLY A 68 7.75 1.19 15.79
CA GLY A 68 7.38 0.41 14.61
C GLY A 68 7.82 0.99 13.26
N GLY A 69 7.34 0.35 12.20
CA GLY A 69 7.63 0.71 10.83
C GLY A 69 6.69 0.06 9.82
N PHE A 70 7.05 0.21 8.56
CA PHE A 70 6.33 -0.38 7.45
C PHE A 70 7.27 -1.19 6.57
N TYR A 71 6.69 -2.10 5.82
CA TYR A 71 7.37 -2.95 4.87
C TYR A 71 7.06 -2.47 3.46
N VAL A 72 8.06 -2.56 2.60
CA VAL A 72 7.94 -2.27 1.17
C VAL A 72 8.43 -3.48 0.40
N LEU A 73 7.66 -3.89 -0.60
CA LEU A 73 8.11 -4.86 -1.58
C LEU A 73 7.75 -4.36 -2.98
N ASN A 74 8.58 -4.72 -3.95
CA ASN A 74 8.38 -4.39 -5.34
C ASN A 74 8.09 -5.67 -6.11
N THR A 75 7.12 -5.62 -7.02
CA THR A 75 6.73 -6.76 -7.86
C THR A 75 6.34 -6.30 -9.25
N ILE A 76 6.34 -7.22 -10.20
CA ILE A 76 5.86 -6.98 -11.57
C ILE A 76 4.67 -7.91 -11.82
N PHE A 77 3.55 -7.33 -12.28
CA PHE A 77 2.39 -8.11 -12.69
C PHE A 77 2.31 -8.17 -14.22
N ASP A 78 2.52 -9.36 -14.77
CA ASP A 78 2.49 -9.58 -16.23
C ASP A 78 1.09 -9.87 -16.79
N ASN A 79 0.10 -10.11 -15.91
CA ASN A 79 -1.24 -10.51 -16.29
C ASN A 79 -2.27 -9.83 -15.41
N GLU A 80 -3.40 -9.47 -16.01
CA GLU A 80 -4.55 -8.97 -15.26
C GLU A 80 -5.19 -10.09 -14.43
N GLY A 81 -6.00 -9.67 -13.46
CA GLY A 81 -6.87 -10.56 -12.71
C GLY A 81 -6.62 -10.52 -11.21
N SER A 82 -7.15 -11.51 -10.52
CA SER A 82 -7.09 -11.55 -9.06
C SER A 82 -5.85 -12.28 -8.55
N TYR A 83 -5.25 -11.71 -7.51
CA TYR A 83 -4.09 -12.26 -6.82
C TYR A 83 -4.35 -12.33 -5.32
N PHE A 84 -3.67 -13.23 -4.63
CA PHE A 84 -3.54 -13.20 -3.18
C PHE A 84 -2.16 -12.68 -2.78
N ILE A 85 -2.13 -11.71 -1.86
CA ILE A 85 -0.94 -11.42 -1.07
C ILE A 85 -1.07 -12.21 0.23
N ASN A 86 -0.10 -13.06 0.52
CA ASN A 86 0.00 -13.79 1.78
C ASN A 86 1.20 -13.27 2.56
N ILE A 87 1.02 -12.99 3.85
CA ILE A 87 2.05 -12.52 4.77
C ILE A 87 1.99 -13.43 5.99
N ASN A 88 3.11 -14.10 6.27
CA ASN A 88 3.25 -14.96 7.44
C ASN A 88 4.41 -14.45 8.30
N ASP A 89 4.21 -14.46 9.62
CA ASP A 89 5.30 -14.25 10.56
C ASP A 89 6.07 -15.56 10.73
N LEU A 90 7.39 -15.52 10.60
CA LEU A 90 8.24 -16.70 10.75
C LEU A 90 8.49 -17.07 12.22
N THR A 91 8.09 -16.20 13.15
CA THR A 91 8.19 -16.41 14.61
C THR A 91 6.85 -16.73 15.26
N ASP A 92 5.74 -16.48 14.56
CA ASP A 92 4.38 -16.76 15.02
C ASP A 92 3.59 -17.47 13.91
N SER A 93 3.42 -18.79 14.06
CA SER A 93 2.72 -19.61 13.07
C SER A 93 1.22 -19.31 12.95
N ASP A 94 0.63 -18.68 13.97
CA ASP A 94 -0.80 -18.36 14.00
C ASP A 94 -1.07 -17.03 13.30
N PHE A 95 -0.04 -16.20 13.08
CA PHE A 95 -0.14 -14.99 12.29
C PHE A 95 -0.15 -15.30 10.78
N ILE A 96 -1.35 -15.44 10.23
CA ILE A 96 -1.58 -15.65 8.80
C ILE A 96 -2.46 -14.52 8.27
N TYR A 97 -1.87 -13.67 7.43
CA TYR A 97 -2.63 -12.64 6.71
C TYR A 97 -2.74 -12.99 5.23
N LYS A 98 -3.96 -12.97 4.70
CA LYS A 98 -4.24 -13.20 3.28
C LYS A 98 -5.18 -12.13 2.75
N LYS A 99 -4.78 -11.44 1.69
CA LYS A 99 -5.59 -10.40 1.04
C LYS A 99 -5.73 -10.65 -0.44
N LYS A 100 -6.96 -10.58 -0.93
CA LYS A 100 -7.24 -10.56 -2.37
C LYS A 100 -7.04 -9.15 -2.93
N ILE A 101 -6.29 -9.04 -4.01
CA ILE A 101 -6.14 -7.82 -4.82
C ILE A 101 -6.57 -8.10 -6.26
N ASN A 102 -6.86 -7.05 -7.02
CA ASN A 102 -7.12 -7.14 -8.45
C ASN A 102 -6.13 -6.27 -9.21
N ILE A 103 -5.56 -6.84 -10.28
CA ILE A 103 -4.66 -6.18 -11.20
C ILE A 103 -5.43 -5.86 -12.47
N THR A 104 -5.38 -4.61 -12.90
CA THR A 104 -6.01 -4.12 -14.13
C THR A 104 -4.98 -3.43 -15.03
N ASP A 105 -5.27 -3.30 -16.31
CA ASP A 105 -4.45 -2.54 -17.28
C ASP A 105 -4.55 -1.02 -17.08
N ASN A 106 -5.43 -0.54 -16.18
CA ASN A 106 -5.52 0.87 -15.85
C ASN A 106 -4.36 1.28 -14.94
N GLU A 107 -3.26 1.71 -15.55
CA GLU A 107 -2.22 2.47 -14.87
C GLU A 107 -2.81 3.81 -14.39
N LEU A 108 -3.29 3.85 -13.14
CA LEU A 108 -3.70 5.10 -12.47
C LEU A 108 -2.50 6.00 -12.13
N THR A 109 -1.29 5.45 -12.21
CA THR A 109 -0.05 6.20 -12.04
C THR A 109 0.45 6.64 -13.41
N PRO A 110 0.63 7.94 -13.67
CA PRO A 110 1.21 8.39 -14.93
C PRO A 110 2.56 7.72 -15.17
N LYS A 111 2.78 7.20 -16.38
CA LYS A 111 4.06 6.61 -16.76
C LYS A 111 5.16 7.66 -16.64
N LEU A 112 6.37 7.24 -16.31
CA LEU A 112 7.53 8.12 -16.36
C LEU A 112 7.71 8.61 -17.82
N GLY A 113 7.46 9.90 -18.06
CA GLY A 113 7.49 10.50 -19.40
C GLY A 113 6.12 10.68 -20.06
N GLU A 114 5.03 10.27 -19.41
CA GLU A 114 3.69 10.72 -19.82
C GLU A 114 3.56 12.23 -19.62
N LEU A 115 2.87 12.87 -20.56
CA LEU A 115 2.53 14.28 -20.45
C LEU A 115 1.68 14.46 -19.20
N ILE A 116 2.17 15.28 -18.26
CA ILE A 116 1.38 15.73 -17.12
C ILE A 116 0.05 16.26 -17.68
N PRO A 117 -1.10 15.76 -17.23
CA PRO A 117 -2.38 16.29 -17.69
C PRO A 117 -2.37 17.78 -17.45
N VAL A 118 -2.78 18.55 -18.46
CA VAL A 118 -2.77 20.01 -18.36
C VAL A 118 -3.66 20.41 -17.20
N LEU A 119 -3.03 20.87 -16.11
CA LEU A 119 -3.71 21.45 -14.96
C LEU A 119 -4.30 22.77 -15.44
N ASN A 120 -5.60 22.78 -15.73
CA ASN A 120 -6.31 23.98 -16.13
C ASN A 120 -6.72 24.74 -14.86
N ASN A 121 -5.73 25.32 -14.19
CA ASN A 121 -5.96 26.12 -13.00
C ASN A 121 -6.64 27.43 -13.42
N LYS A 122 -7.88 27.61 -12.99
CA LYS A 122 -8.61 28.88 -13.15
C LYS A 122 -8.00 29.90 -12.19
N ILE A 123 -7.32 30.90 -12.73
CA ILE A 123 -6.85 32.07 -11.96
C ILE A 123 -7.93 33.17 -11.97
N ILE A 124 -7.92 34.08 -11.00
CA ILE A 124 -8.94 35.14 -10.79
C ILE A 124 -9.26 35.95 -12.06
N THR A 125 -8.33 36.03 -13.00
CA THR A 125 -8.53 36.76 -14.27
C THR A 125 -9.27 35.96 -15.35
N ASP A 126 -9.44 34.64 -15.16
CA ASP A 126 -10.01 33.71 -16.15
C ASP A 126 -11.46 33.27 -15.84
N THR A 127 -12.05 33.66 -14.70
CA THR A 127 -13.47 33.40 -14.39
C THR A 127 -14.21 34.63 -13.90
N GLN A 128 -15.43 34.85 -14.42
CA GLN A 128 -16.37 35.86 -13.88
C GLN A 128 -17.10 35.39 -12.61
N ASP A 129 -16.93 34.12 -12.22
CA ASP A 129 -17.58 33.51 -11.08
C ASP A 129 -16.54 32.93 -10.10
N ILE A 130 -16.51 33.51 -8.90
CA ILE A 130 -15.58 33.20 -7.80
C ILE A 130 -15.86 31.82 -7.19
N SER A 131 -17.05 31.24 -7.40
CA SER A 131 -17.42 29.92 -6.87
C SER A 131 -16.61 28.75 -7.46
N GLU A 132 -15.86 28.99 -8.54
CA GLU A 132 -15.03 27.99 -9.22
C GLU A 132 -13.56 28.00 -8.76
N ILE A 133 -13.18 28.90 -7.85
CA ILE A 133 -11.83 28.99 -7.30
C ILE A 133 -11.78 28.19 -5.99
N THR A 134 -11.09 27.05 -6.00
CA THR A 134 -10.97 26.16 -4.83
C THR A 134 -9.70 26.41 -4.00
N SER A 135 -8.95 27.46 -4.31
CA SER A 135 -7.71 27.83 -3.62
C SER A 135 -8.01 28.82 -2.49
N ASP A 136 -7.42 28.60 -1.32
CA ASP A 136 -7.47 29.56 -0.22
C ASP A 136 -6.68 30.81 -0.61
N ALA A 137 -7.26 31.99 -0.45
CA ALA A 137 -6.65 33.25 -0.87
C ALA A 137 -5.58 33.72 0.12
N GLU A 138 -5.63 33.27 1.37
CA GLU A 138 -4.65 33.55 2.42
C GLU A 138 -4.29 32.26 3.17
N PRO A 139 -3.27 31.53 2.72
CA PRO A 139 -2.75 30.38 3.46
C PRO A 139 -1.88 30.84 4.65
N ASP A 140 -2.14 30.32 5.86
CA ASP A 140 -1.30 30.49 7.07
C ASP A 140 0.08 29.80 6.95
#